data_AF-A0A1G7J2K5-F1
#
_entry.id   AF-A0A1G7J2K5-F1
#
_cell.length_a   1.000
_cell.length_b   1.000
_cell.length_c   1.000
_cell.angle_alpha   90.00
_cell.angle_beta   90.00
_cell.angle_gamma   90.00
#
_symmetry.space_group_name_H-M   'P 1'
#
loop_
_entity.id
_entity.type
_entity.pdbx_description
1 polymer ?
#
loop_
_entity_poly.entity_id
_entity_poly.type
_entity_poly.pdbx_seq_one_letter_code
_entity_poly.pdbx_strand_id
1 'polypeptide(L)'
;MAKTKDESLINEFNNAIDKVKAVLRSEEKSKADFLANRTFIGKNWQNEKTSNFLSVVQRALTNFNVLKIAYKKESDLEPILREIEPFAIYHSFSEDWIVVAWCRLRNEYRNFRIDRIKTIVNLPEKFVPHQMTMEEYGEIQRKKYLEVNSLHYKI
;
A
#
# COMPACT_ATOMS: atom_id res chain seq x y z
N MET A 1 5.72 -11.46 15.43
CA MET A 1 5.29 -10.04 15.30
C MET A 1 5.17 -9.67 13.84
N ALA A 2 4.12 -8.94 13.42
CA ALA A 2 4.00 -8.47 12.03
C ALA A 2 5.14 -7.50 11.69
N LYS A 3 5.96 -7.83 10.69
CA LYS A 3 7.07 -6.98 10.26
C LYS A 3 6.76 -6.39 8.89
N THR A 4 6.07 -5.25 8.90
CA THR A 4 5.83 -4.43 7.70
C THR A 4 6.69 -3.17 7.74
N LYS A 5 6.88 -2.55 6.57
CA LYS A 5 7.59 -1.28 6.41
C LYS A 5 6.72 -0.04 6.66
N ASP A 6 5.41 -0.19 6.88
CA ASP A 6 4.51 0.93 7.20
C ASP A 6 4.16 0.97 8.70
N GLU A 7 4.42 2.11 9.34
CA GLU A 7 4.22 2.31 10.78
C GLU A 7 2.74 2.33 11.19
N SER A 8 1.86 2.87 10.36
CA SER A 8 0.43 2.98 10.68
C SER A 8 -0.20 1.61 10.91
N LEU A 9 0.18 0.63 10.09
CA LEU A 9 -0.30 -0.75 10.20
C LEU A 9 0.26 -1.47 11.43
N ILE A 10 1.50 -1.18 11.84
CA ILE A 10 2.09 -1.74 13.07
C ILE A 10 1.25 -1.34 14.28
N ASN A 11 0.89 -0.07 14.34
CA ASN A 11 0.11 0.50 15.45
C ASN A 11 -1.32 -0.09 15.48
N GLU A 12 -1.99 -0.17 14.32
CA GLU A 12 -3.31 -0.79 14.21
C GLU A 12 -3.30 -2.28 14.59
N PHE A 13 -2.28 -3.03 14.14
CA PHE A 13 -2.12 -4.43 14.48
C PHE A 13 -1.91 -4.64 15.99
N ASN A 14 -1.01 -3.89 16.61
CA ASN A 14 -0.75 -3.99 18.05
C ASN A 14 -2.02 -3.68 18.86
N ASN A 15 -2.76 -2.62 18.50
CA ASN A 15 -4.02 -2.28 19.15
C ASN A 15 -5.07 -3.40 19.05
N ALA A 16 -5.17 -4.08 17.90
CA ALA A 16 -6.07 -5.21 17.71
C ALA A 16 -5.64 -6.41 18.57
N ILE A 17 -4.33 -6.71 18.60
CA ILE A 17 -3.78 -7.78 19.43
C ILE A 17 -4.02 -7.53 20.91
N ASP A 18 -3.85 -6.30 21.39
CA ASP A 18 -4.08 -5.95 22.79
C ASP A 18 -5.54 -6.16 23.21
N LYS A 19 -6.49 -5.82 22.32
CA LYS A 19 -7.92 -6.10 22.55
C LYS A 19 -8.22 -7.59 22.62
N VAL A 20 -7.61 -8.40 21.75
CA VAL A 20 -7.76 -9.87 21.81
C VAL A 20 -7.14 -10.41 23.10
N LYS A 21 -5.94 -9.96 23.48
CA LYS A 21 -5.28 -10.40 24.72
C LYS A 21 -6.06 -10.03 25.98
N ALA A 22 -6.85 -8.95 25.96
CA ALA A 22 -7.65 -8.52 27.09
C ALA A 22 -8.82 -9.47 27.43
N VAL A 23 -9.29 -10.27 26.46
CA VAL A 23 -10.40 -11.23 26.66
C VAL A 23 -9.94 -12.67 26.92
N LEU A 24 -8.64 -12.95 26.76
CA LEU A 24 -8.07 -14.28 26.99
C LEU A 24 -7.82 -14.55 28.48
N ARG A 25 -7.93 -15.83 28.88
CA ARG A 25 -7.49 -16.26 30.21
C ARG A 25 -5.96 -16.25 30.29
N SER A 26 -5.40 -16.16 31.50
CA SER A 26 -3.95 -16.03 31.72
C SER A 26 -3.13 -17.15 31.05
N GLU A 27 -3.61 -18.39 31.06
CA GLU A 27 -2.93 -19.52 30.42
C GLU A 27 -2.91 -19.40 28.89
N GLU A 28 -4.02 -18.98 28.29
CA GLU A 28 -4.15 -18.79 26.83
C GLU A 28 -3.27 -17.63 26.36
N LYS A 29 -3.18 -16.56 27.15
CA LYS A 29 -2.28 -15.43 26.88
C LYS A 29 -0.83 -15.88 26.81
N SER A 30 -0.37 -16.69 27.76
CA SER A 30 1.00 -17.25 27.77
C SER A 30 1.29 -18.12 26.53
N LYS A 31 0.34 -18.95 26.11
CA LYS A 31 0.47 -19.77 24.89
C LYS A 31 0.51 -18.90 23.63
N ALA A 32 -0.32 -17.87 23.56
CA ALA A 32 -0.34 -16.91 22.45
C ALA A 32 0.98 -16.12 22.37
N ASP A 33 1.52 -15.66 23.49
CA ASP A 33 2.81 -14.96 23.54
C ASP A 33 3.96 -15.88 23.12
N PHE A 34 3.94 -17.16 23.56
CA PHE A 34 4.92 -18.15 23.12
C PHE A 34 4.89 -18.35 21.60
N LEU A 35 3.71 -18.54 21.01
CA LEU A 35 3.57 -18.68 19.55
C LEU A 35 4.00 -17.40 18.81
N ALA A 36 3.62 -16.22 19.30
CA ALA A 36 4.00 -14.95 18.68
C ALA A 36 5.51 -14.73 18.61
N ASN A 37 6.26 -15.27 19.59
CA ASN A 37 7.72 -15.27 19.62
C ASN A 37 8.36 -16.32 18.70
N ARG A 38 7.60 -17.32 18.26
CA ARG A 38 8.03 -18.37 17.32
C ARG A 38 7.58 -18.13 15.88
N THR A 39 6.74 -17.13 15.63
CA THR A 39 6.18 -16.84 14.30
C THR A 39 6.70 -15.52 13.73
N PHE A 40 7.18 -15.57 12.49
CA PHE A 40 7.65 -14.42 11.72
C PHE A 40 6.75 -14.23 10.48
N ILE A 41 6.33 -12.99 10.21
CA ILE A 41 5.48 -12.64 9.06
C ILE A 41 6.16 -11.50 8.30
N GLY A 42 6.41 -11.72 7.01
CA GLY A 42 7.10 -10.77 6.12
C GLY A 42 8.62 -10.88 6.16
N LYS A 43 9.29 -10.18 5.24
CA LYS A 43 10.77 -10.17 5.11
C LYS A 43 11.41 -8.84 5.56
N ASN A 44 10.75 -8.05 6.40
CA ASN A 44 11.36 -6.85 6.99
C ASN A 44 12.29 -7.21 8.17
N TRP A 45 13.38 -7.92 7.89
CA TRP A 45 14.36 -8.39 8.88
C TRP A 45 15.03 -7.24 9.63
N GLN A 46 15.29 -6.14 8.92
CA GLN A 46 15.95 -4.92 9.41
C GLN A 46 14.99 -4.01 10.21
N ASN A 47 13.71 -4.36 10.31
CA ASN A 47 12.67 -3.59 10.99
C ASN A 47 12.56 -2.14 10.49
N GLU A 48 12.78 -1.94 9.19
CA GLU A 48 12.70 -0.63 8.56
C GLU A 48 11.27 -0.08 8.62
N LYS A 49 11.16 1.24 8.76
CA LYS A 49 9.92 2.00 8.66
C LYS A 49 10.11 3.00 7.55
N THR A 50 9.48 2.77 6.40
CA THR A 50 9.65 3.58 5.20
C THR A 50 8.41 4.40 4.87
N SER A 51 7.29 4.17 5.55
CA SER A 51 6.09 5.00 5.44
C SER A 51 5.23 4.96 6.70
N ASN A 52 4.32 5.93 6.80
CA ASN A 52 3.25 6.02 7.79
C ASN A 52 1.91 6.42 7.15
N PHE A 53 1.78 6.26 5.82
CA PHE A 53 0.67 6.79 5.04
C PHE A 53 -0.36 5.74 4.61
N LEU A 54 -0.11 4.45 4.82
CA LEU A 54 -1.03 3.39 4.39
C LEU A 54 -2.45 3.59 4.91
N SER A 55 -2.63 3.90 6.21
CA SER A 55 -3.96 4.14 6.79
C SER A 55 -4.68 5.35 6.18
N VAL A 56 -3.94 6.39 5.78
CA VAL A 56 -4.50 7.56 5.08
C VAL A 56 -5.00 7.16 3.70
N VAL A 57 -4.21 6.36 2.97
CA VAL A 57 -4.59 5.87 1.64
C VAL A 57 -5.79 4.94 1.70
N GLN A 58 -5.81 3.99 2.65
CA GLN A 58 -6.95 3.09 2.87
C GLN A 58 -8.24 3.86 3.14
N ARG A 59 -8.18 4.88 4.01
CA ARG A 59 -9.34 5.72 4.32
C ARG A 59 -9.79 6.55 3.12
N ALA A 60 -8.87 7.07 2.31
CA ALA A 60 -9.24 7.81 1.11
C ALA A 60 -9.86 6.90 0.04
N LEU A 61 -9.35 5.68 -0.12
CA LEU A 61 -9.91 4.67 -1.01
C LEU A 61 -11.35 4.32 -0.62
N THR A 62 -11.62 4.01 0.66
CA THR A 62 -12.96 3.60 1.11
C THR A 62 -13.97 4.73 1.16
N ASN A 63 -13.51 5.97 1.32
CA ASN A 63 -14.39 7.16 1.31
C ASN A 63 -14.48 7.86 -0.05
N PHE A 64 -13.77 7.33 -1.06
CA PHE A 64 -13.66 7.89 -2.40
C PHE A 64 -13.16 9.34 -2.44
N ASN A 65 -12.19 9.67 -1.59
CA ASN A 65 -11.60 11.01 -1.54
C ASN A 65 -10.35 11.10 -2.43
N VAL A 66 -10.20 12.23 -3.10
CA VAL A 66 -8.98 12.54 -3.88
C VAL A 66 -7.83 12.80 -2.92
N LEU A 67 -6.66 12.24 -3.23
CA LEU A 67 -5.42 12.51 -2.50
C LEU A 67 -4.51 13.42 -3.30
N LYS A 68 -3.98 14.46 -2.65
CA LYS A 68 -2.85 15.22 -3.16
C LYS A 68 -1.56 14.69 -2.53
N ILE A 69 -0.64 14.19 -3.35
CA ILE A 69 0.62 13.61 -2.91
C ILE A 69 1.82 14.36 -3.48
N ALA A 70 2.89 14.52 -2.70
CA ALA A 70 4.22 14.85 -3.21
C ALA A 70 4.98 13.55 -3.44
N TYR A 71 5.12 13.13 -4.70
CA TYR A 71 5.67 11.83 -5.05
C TYR A 71 7.06 11.95 -5.67
N LYS A 72 8.06 11.29 -5.07
CA LYS A 72 9.43 11.25 -5.60
C LYS A 72 9.67 9.94 -6.33
N LYS A 73 9.74 9.96 -7.66
CA LYS A 73 10.24 8.80 -8.40
C LYS A 73 11.74 8.66 -8.17
N GLU A 74 12.25 7.47 -8.46
CA GLU A 74 13.68 7.16 -8.36
C GLU A 74 14.54 7.99 -9.32
N SER A 75 14.01 8.28 -10.50
CA SER A 75 14.65 9.15 -11.51
C SER A 75 14.56 10.64 -11.20
N ASP A 76 13.67 11.05 -10.29
CA ASP A 76 13.34 12.45 -10.10
C ASP A 76 14.23 13.04 -8.99
N LEU A 77 14.84 14.20 -9.24
CA LEU A 77 15.60 14.93 -8.22
C LEU A 77 14.67 15.41 -7.10
N GLU A 78 13.53 15.99 -7.48
CA GLU A 78 12.54 16.58 -6.58
C GLU A 78 11.18 15.86 -6.65
N PRO A 79 10.41 15.83 -5.54
CA PRO A 79 9.06 15.31 -5.55
C PRO A 79 8.13 16.12 -6.45
N ILE A 80 7.26 15.44 -7.19
CA ILE A 80 6.24 16.06 -8.05
C ILE A 80 4.87 15.94 -7.38
N LEU A 81 4.13 17.04 -7.31
CA LEU A 81 2.75 17.05 -6.83
C LEU A 81 1.82 16.33 -7.81
N ARG A 82 0.97 15.46 -7.28
CA ARG A 82 -0.03 14.71 -8.05
C ARG A 82 -1.32 14.66 -7.27
N GLU A 83 -2.43 14.79 -7.99
CA GLU A 83 -3.74 14.40 -7.50
C GLU A 83 -4.05 13.00 -8.03
N ILE A 84 -4.41 12.11 -7.11
CA ILE A 84 -4.68 10.71 -7.40
C ILE A 84 -6.01 10.28 -6.79
N GLU A 85 -6.72 9.40 -7.49
CA GLU A 85 -7.94 8.75 -7.02
C GLU A 85 -7.59 7.30 -6.68
N PRO A 86 -7.49 6.94 -5.39
CA PRO A 86 -7.06 5.61 -4.99
C PRO A 86 -8.05 4.54 -5.47
N PHE A 87 -7.53 3.51 -6.13
CA PHE A 87 -8.32 2.42 -6.67
C PHE A 87 -8.12 1.13 -5.87
N ALA A 88 -6.86 0.75 -5.63
CA ALA A 88 -6.53 -0.49 -4.94
C ALA A 88 -5.20 -0.38 -4.21
N ILE A 89 -4.98 -1.27 -3.26
CA ILE A 89 -3.73 -1.36 -2.50
C ILE A 89 -3.27 -2.81 -2.52
N TYR A 90 -1.99 -3.04 -2.75
CA TYR A 90 -1.39 -4.36 -2.62
C TYR A 90 0.02 -4.27 -2.03
N HIS A 91 0.47 -5.37 -1.46
CA HIS A 91 1.82 -5.53 -0.95
C HIS A 91 2.64 -6.30 -1.98
N SER A 92 3.73 -5.71 -2.47
CA SER A 92 4.55 -6.29 -3.53
C SER A 92 5.43 -7.43 -3.01
N PHE A 93 5.93 -8.26 -3.93
CA PHE A 93 6.96 -9.26 -3.62
C PHE A 93 8.27 -8.67 -3.05
N SER A 94 8.52 -7.38 -3.28
CA SER A 94 9.65 -6.62 -2.73
C SER A 94 9.35 -6.00 -1.35
N GLU A 95 8.24 -6.40 -0.72
CA GLU A 95 7.79 -5.95 0.61
C GLU A 95 7.36 -4.48 0.67
N ASP A 96 6.95 -3.91 -0.45
CA ASP A 96 6.55 -2.51 -0.53
C ASP A 96 5.04 -2.37 -0.70
N TRP A 97 4.46 -1.42 0.02
CA TRP A 97 3.05 -1.07 -0.17
C TRP A 97 2.89 -0.22 -1.42
N ILE A 98 2.02 -0.68 -2.32
CA ILE A 98 1.67 0.00 -3.56
C ILE A 98 0.21 0.42 -3.49
N VAL A 99 -0.06 1.67 -3.85
CA VAL A 99 -1.40 2.11 -4.22
C VAL A 99 -1.49 2.19 -5.74
N VAL A 100 -2.47 1.49 -6.30
CA VAL A 100 -2.95 1.72 -7.66
C VAL A 100 -3.92 2.89 -7.60
N ALA A 101 -3.72 3.90 -8.44
CA ALA A 101 -4.60 5.05 -8.47
C ALA A 101 -4.70 5.66 -9.86
N TRP A 102 -5.85 6.26 -10.17
CA TRP A 102 -5.99 7.11 -11.35
C TRP A 102 -5.24 8.42 -11.12
N CYS A 103 -4.23 8.70 -11.95
CA CYS A 103 -3.43 9.91 -11.83
C CYS A 103 -4.00 11.00 -12.74
N ARG A 104 -4.65 12.01 -12.17
CA ARG A 104 -5.30 13.09 -12.94
C ARG A 104 -4.34 13.83 -13.87
N LEU A 105 -3.10 14.04 -13.43
CA LEU A 105 -2.05 14.69 -14.24
C LEU A 105 -1.71 13.91 -15.52
N ARG A 106 -1.82 12.57 -15.50
CA ARG A 106 -1.45 11.70 -16.63
C ARG A 106 -2.63 11.04 -17.31
N ASN A 107 -3.82 11.18 -16.73
CA ASN A 107 -5.07 10.61 -17.22
C ASN A 107 -4.95 9.08 -17.46
N GLU A 108 -4.32 8.38 -16.50
CA GLU A 108 -4.09 6.94 -16.54
C GLU A 108 -3.97 6.34 -15.13
N TYR A 109 -4.24 5.03 -14.99
CA TYR A 109 -3.93 4.29 -13.77
C TYR A 109 -2.42 4.05 -13.63
N ARG A 110 -1.89 4.30 -12.42
CA ARG A 110 -0.48 4.09 -12.10
C ARG A 110 -0.31 3.48 -10.72
N ASN A 111 0.80 2.77 -10.57
CA ASN A 111 1.30 2.27 -9.30
C ASN A 111 2.15 3.35 -8.61
N PHE A 112 1.85 3.66 -7.36
CA PHE A 112 2.65 4.52 -6.51
C PHE A 112 3.09 3.72 -5.28
N ARG A 113 4.41 3.62 -5.08
CA ARG A 113 4.93 3.09 -3.81
C ARG A 113 4.68 4.07 -2.68
N ILE A 114 4.03 3.62 -1.61
CA ILE A 114 3.62 4.49 -0.50
C ILE A 114 4.84 5.03 0.27
N ASP A 115 5.96 4.32 0.28
CA ASP A 115 7.23 4.76 0.86
C ASP A 115 7.93 5.93 0.11
N ARG A 116 7.57 6.14 -1.15
CA ARG A 116 8.09 7.24 -1.99
C ARG A 116 7.23 8.50 -1.91
N ILE A 117 6.11 8.46 -1.19
CA ILE A 117 5.29 9.64 -0.89
C ILE A 117 5.98 10.45 0.21
N LYS A 118 6.23 11.73 -0.05
CA LYS A 118 6.84 12.65 0.93
C LYS A 118 5.80 13.35 1.79
N THR A 119 4.68 13.70 1.19
CA THR A 119 3.52 14.28 1.88
C THR A 119 2.24 13.77 1.24
N ILE A 120 1.19 13.66 2.05
CA ILE A 120 -0.16 13.30 1.61
C ILE A 120 -1.15 14.27 2.23
N VAL A 121 -2.11 14.74 1.42
CA VAL A 121 -3.23 15.57 1.88
C VAL A 121 -4.51 14.95 1.35
N ASN A 122 -5.44 14.66 2.25
CA ASN A 122 -6.79 14.25 1.89
C ASN A 122 -7.59 15.48 1.47
N LEU A 123 -8.00 15.54 0.20
CA LEU A 123 -8.82 16.63 -0.29
C LEU A 123 -10.29 16.39 0.08
N PRO A 124 -11.10 17.47 0.21
CA PRO A 124 -12.53 17.35 0.43
C PRO A 124 -13.29 16.84 -0.81
N GLU A 125 -12.63 16.87 -1.98
CA GLU A 125 -13.19 16.39 -3.23
C GLU A 125 -13.32 14.86 -3.25
N LYS A 126 -14.45 14.40 -3.77
CA LYS A 126 -14.73 12.98 -4.00
C LYS A 126 -14.69 12.61 -5.47
N PHE A 127 -14.24 11.40 -5.77
CA PHE A 127 -14.31 10.82 -7.10
C PHE A 127 -15.40 9.75 -7.17
N VAL A 128 -15.83 9.42 -8.39
CA VAL A 128 -16.79 8.33 -8.62
C VAL A 128 -16.06 7.00 -8.49
N PRO A 129 -16.55 6.04 -7.68
CA PRO A 129 -15.90 4.75 -7.54
C PRO A 129 -15.60 4.09 -8.89
N HIS A 130 -14.34 3.75 -9.10
CA HIS A 130 -13.91 3.07 -10.32
C HIS A 130 -14.60 1.70 -10.40
N GLN A 131 -15.20 1.41 -11.56
CA GLN A 131 -15.97 0.17 -11.77
C GLN A 131 -15.09 -1.04 -12.12
N MET A 132 -13.79 -0.82 -12.32
CA MET A 132 -12.83 -1.84 -12.71
C MET A 132 -12.52 -2.79 -11.56
N THR A 133 -12.30 -4.07 -11.83
CA THR A 133 -11.80 -5.02 -10.82
C THR A 133 -10.27 -5.08 -10.79
N MET A 134 -9.70 -5.68 -9.74
CA MET A 134 -8.24 -5.88 -9.70
C MET A 134 -7.75 -6.90 -10.73
N GLU A 135 -8.60 -7.88 -11.06
CA GLU A 135 -8.35 -8.85 -12.12
C GLU A 135 -8.27 -8.14 -13.48
N GLU A 136 -9.24 -7.29 -13.81
CA GLU A 136 -9.25 -6.49 -15.04
C GLU A 136 -8.03 -5.55 -15.12
N TYR A 137 -7.70 -4.88 -14.02
CA TYR A 137 -6.48 -4.07 -13.94
C TYR A 137 -5.23 -4.92 -14.21
N GLY A 138 -5.14 -6.10 -13.59
CA GLY A 138 -4.05 -7.05 -13.79
C GLY A 138 -3.90 -7.48 -15.26
N GLU A 139 -5.02 -7.74 -15.95
CA GLU A 139 -5.01 -8.05 -17.37
C GLU A 139 -4.52 -6.89 -18.24
N ILE A 140 -4.94 -5.65 -17.94
CA ILE A 140 -4.47 -4.44 -18.63
C ILE A 140 -2.95 -4.30 -18.45
N GLN A 141 -2.43 -4.47 -17.24
CA GLN A 141 -1.00 -4.39 -16.98
C GLN A 141 -0.22 -5.50 -17.68
N ARG A 142 -0.74 -6.74 -17.68
CA ARG A 142 -0.13 -7.87 -18.37
C ARG A 142 -0.06 -7.63 -19.89
N LYS A 143 -1.13 -7.14 -20.51
CA LYS A 143 -1.17 -6.81 -21.94
C LYS A 143 -0.13 -5.74 -22.28
N LYS A 144 -0.11 -4.62 -21.52
CA LYS A 144 0.91 -3.56 -21.69
C LYS A 144 2.34 -4.10 -21.58
N TYR A 145 2.61 -4.97 -20.60
CA TYR A 145 3.93 -5.59 -20.44
C TYR A 145 4.31 -6.47 -21.64
N LEU A 146 3.38 -7.27 -22.14
CA LEU A 146 3.61 -8.13 -23.30
C LEU A 146 3.81 -7.33 -24.59
N GLU A 147 3.03 -6.26 -24.81
CA GLU A 147 3.18 -5.39 -25.98
C GLU A 147 4.56 -4.73 -26.01
N VAL A 148 5.02 -4.17 -24.89
CA VAL A 148 6.35 -3.53 -24.77
C VAL A 148 7.49 -4.53 -25.01
N ASN A 149 7.36 -5.77 -24.52
CA ASN A 149 8.41 -6.77 -24.61
C ASN A 149 8.33 -7.66 -25.87
N SER A 150 7.19 -7.67 -26.58
CA SER A 150 7.04 -8.38 -27.86
C SER A 150 7.84 -7.74 -29.02
N LEU A 151 8.24 -6.48 -28.87
CA LEU A 151 9.17 -5.79 -29.76
C LEU A 151 10.64 -6.23 -29.57
N HIS A 152 10.96 -6.96 -28.50
CA HIS A 152 12.33 -7.38 -28.17
C HIS A 152 12.70 -8.80 -28.66
N TYR A 153 11.74 -9.55 -29.21
CA TYR A 153 11.91 -10.94 -29.67
C TYR A 153 11.61 -11.15 -31.17
N LYS A 154 11.77 -10.11 -32.00
CA LYS A 154 11.97 -10.28 -33.44
C LYS A 154 13.47 -10.27 -33.72
N ILE A 155 14.13 -11.40 -33.49
CA ILE A 155 15.42 -11.75 -34.10
C ILE A 155 15.16 -12.99 -34.95
#